data_AF-B0KJT5-F1
#
_entry.id   AF-B0KJT5-F1
#
_cell.length_a   1.000
_cell.length_b   1.000
_cell.length_c   1.000
_cell.angle_alpha   90.00
_cell.angle_beta   90.00
_cell.angle_gamma   90.00
#
_symmetry.space_group_name_H-M   'P 1'
#
loop_
_entity.id
_entity.type
_entity.pdbx_description
1 polymer ?
#
loop_
_entity_poly.entity_id
_entity_poly.type
_entity_poly.pdbx_seq_one_letter_code
_entity_poly.pdbx_strand_id
1 'polypeptide(L)'
;MDFETADIDINQGSESHVRLSSVPFHFNPGERSLYTGADGSGGVVQRAGWLGMKVEPFNGWFSAHTISLTGSRGSDFVFEVKRNFNTPLQDGDWLWFPVSRQRIEPYHD
;
A
#
# COMPACT_ATOMS: atom_id res chain seq x y z
N MET A 1 2.57 -2.16 21.28
CA MET A 1 1.58 -2.23 20.18
C MET A 1 1.81 -3.54 19.48
N ASP A 2 0.81 -4.42 19.46
CA ASP A 2 0.86 -5.68 18.73
C ASP A 2 0.40 -5.42 17.29
N PHE A 3 1.34 -5.47 16.34
CA PHE A 3 1.03 -5.37 14.92
C PHE A 3 0.60 -6.74 14.39
N GLU A 4 -0.36 -6.75 13.48
CA GLU A 4 -0.67 -7.95 12.70
C GLU A 4 0.53 -8.27 11.80
N THR A 5 0.84 -9.56 11.64
CA THR A 5 1.83 -10.03 10.67
C THR A 5 1.14 -10.52 9.40
N ALA A 6 1.80 -10.35 8.25
CA ALA A 6 1.31 -10.81 6.97
C ALA A 6 2.42 -11.48 6.15
N ASP A 7 2.02 -12.38 5.27
CA ASP A 7 2.83 -12.75 4.11
C ASP A 7 2.63 -11.70 3.03
N ILE A 8 3.72 -11.21 2.45
CA ILE A 8 3.75 -10.05 1.55
C ILE A 8 4.42 -10.44 0.24
N ASP A 9 3.74 -10.17 -0.88
CA ASP A 9 4.28 -10.29 -2.22
C ASP A 9 4.38 -8.90 -2.85
N ILE A 10 5.58 -8.53 -3.26
CA ILE A 10 5.91 -7.21 -3.80
C ILE A 10 6.31 -7.39 -5.26
N ASN A 11 5.47 -6.90 -6.17
CA ASN A 11 5.78 -6.84 -7.58
C ASN A 11 6.61 -5.58 -7.87
N GLN A 12 7.80 -5.74 -8.44
CA GLN A 12 8.72 -4.64 -8.76
C GLN A 12 8.79 -4.32 -10.27
N GLY A 13 8.02 -4.99 -11.13
CA GLY A 13 8.06 -4.79 -12.59
C GLY A 13 8.16 -6.13 -13.34
N SER A 14 8.89 -6.14 -14.47
CA SER A 14 8.94 -7.21 -15.48
C SER A 14 9.50 -8.55 -14.96
N GLU A 15 8.75 -9.21 -14.09
CA GLU A 15 8.94 -10.56 -13.51
C GLU A 15 9.73 -10.67 -12.20
N SER A 16 10.12 -9.56 -11.54
CA SER A 16 10.74 -9.63 -10.21
C SER A 16 9.70 -9.46 -9.09
N HIS A 17 9.52 -10.53 -8.32
CA HIS A 17 8.71 -10.56 -7.12
C HIS A 17 9.60 -10.76 -5.89
N VAL A 18 9.34 -9.99 -4.85
CA VAL A 18 9.92 -10.20 -3.52
C VAL A 18 8.84 -10.74 -2.60
N ARG A 19 9.09 -11.92 -2.03
CA ARG A 19 8.19 -12.56 -1.06
C ARG A 19 8.80 -12.47 0.32
N LEU A 20 8.04 -11.94 1.26
CA LEU A 20 8.41 -11.79 2.66
C LEU A 20 7.35 -12.47 3.51
N SER A 21 7.77 -13.17 4.56
CA SER A 21 6.85 -13.91 5.41
C SER A 21 6.81 -13.37 6.82
N SER A 22 5.63 -13.44 7.45
CA SER A 22 5.40 -13.02 8.83
C SER A 22 5.88 -11.59 9.15
N VAL A 23 5.69 -10.67 8.21
CA VAL A 23 6.12 -9.27 8.33
C VAL A 23 5.10 -8.48 9.13
N PRO A 24 5.48 -7.82 10.25
CA PRO A 24 4.62 -6.85 10.90
C PRO A 24 4.31 -5.69 9.97
N PHE A 25 3.03 -5.35 9.83
CA PHE A 25 2.60 -4.25 8.96
C PHE A 25 1.66 -3.29 9.68
N HIS A 26 1.57 -2.08 9.13
CA HIS A 26 0.62 -1.06 9.54
C HIS A 26 0.08 -0.34 8.31
N PHE A 27 -1.24 -0.26 8.17
CA PHE A 27 -1.88 0.48 7.10
C PHE A 27 -2.65 1.69 7.64
N ASN A 28 -2.26 2.88 7.19
CA ASN A 28 -2.97 4.12 7.45
C ASN A 28 -3.72 4.55 6.17
N PRO A 29 -5.07 4.49 6.14
CA PRO A 29 -5.82 4.93 4.97
C PRO A 29 -5.64 6.43 4.75
N GLY A 30 -5.39 6.82 3.50
CA GLY A 30 -5.26 8.23 3.14
C GLY A 30 -6.55 9.00 3.38
N GLU A 31 -6.42 10.27 3.76
CA GLU A 31 -7.57 11.13 3.99
C GLU A 31 -8.45 11.26 2.73
N ARG A 32 -9.76 11.20 2.96
CA ARG A 32 -10.77 11.49 1.96
C ARG A 32 -11.17 12.95 2.10
N SER A 33 -10.93 13.75 1.07
CA SER A 33 -11.31 15.16 1.04
C SER A 33 -12.33 15.40 -0.07
N LEU A 34 -13.32 16.25 0.22
CA LEU A 34 -14.21 16.80 -0.79
C LEU A 34 -13.48 17.94 -1.48
N TYR A 35 -13.46 17.94 -2.81
CA TYR A 35 -13.09 19.12 -3.58
C TYR A 35 -14.34 19.67 -4.26
N THR A 36 -14.41 21.00 -4.37
CA THR A 36 -15.44 21.69 -5.13
C THR A 36 -14.72 22.51 -6.20
N GLY A 37 -15.00 22.20 -7.46
CA GLY A 37 -14.53 22.96 -8.61
C GLY A 37 -15.18 24.35 -8.66
N ALA A 38 -14.52 25.28 -9.35
CA ALA A 38 -15.01 26.64 -9.54
C ALA A 38 -16.35 26.71 -10.31
N ASP A 39 -16.70 25.63 -11.02
CA ASP A 39 -17.95 25.43 -11.75
C ASP A 39 -19.07 24.80 -10.90
N GLY A 40 -18.83 24.57 -9.60
CA GLY A 40 -19.78 23.92 -8.70
C GLY A 40 -19.79 22.38 -8.80
N SER A 41 -18.91 21.78 -9.61
CA SER A 41 -18.72 20.33 -9.62
C SER A 41 -18.05 19.87 -8.32
N GLY A 42 -18.71 18.99 -7.58
CA GLY A 42 -18.14 18.37 -6.39
C GLY A 42 -17.54 17.01 -6.72
N GLY A 43 -16.36 16.72 -6.20
CA GLY A 43 -15.76 15.39 -6.31
C GLY A 43 -15.08 14.95 -5.01
N VAL A 44 -14.91 13.64 -4.90
CA VAL A 44 -14.21 13.02 -3.79
C VAL A 44 -12.80 12.72 -4.25
N VAL A 45 -11.80 13.31 -3.60
CA VAL A 45 -10.40 12.92 -3.78
C VAL A 45 -10.03 12.01 -2.62
N GLN A 46 -9.65 10.78 -2.95
CA GLN A 46 -9.01 9.89 -1.99
C GLN A 46 -7.50 10.02 -2.15
N ARG A 47 -6.83 10.55 -1.12
CA ARG A 47 -5.37 10.63 -1.10
C ARG A 47 -4.78 9.23 -0.91
N ALA A 48 -3.54 9.05 -1.38
CA ALA A 48 -2.79 7.84 -1.06
C ALA A 48 -2.63 7.72 0.47
N GLY A 49 -2.88 6.53 0.98
CA GLY A 49 -2.51 6.15 2.34
C GLY A 49 -1.05 5.74 2.44
N TRP A 50 -0.69 5.23 3.60
CA TRP A 50 0.66 4.73 3.88
C TRP A 50 0.60 3.29 4.36
N LEU A 51 1.39 2.43 3.74
CA LEU A 51 1.65 1.07 4.20
C LEU A 51 3.06 1.02 4.78
N GLY A 52 3.16 0.82 6.09
CA GLY A 52 4.40 0.54 6.78
C GLY A 52 4.62 -0.96 6.88
N MET A 53 5.83 -1.41 6.54
CA MET A 53 6.28 -2.80 6.70
C MET A 53 7.56 -2.79 7.53
N LYS A 54 7.60 -3.58 8.60
CA LYS A 54 8.79 -3.66 9.46
C LYS A 54 9.79 -4.66 8.90
N VAL A 55 10.59 -4.22 7.94
CA VAL A 55 11.58 -5.03 7.20
C VAL A 55 12.81 -4.20 6.86
N GLU A 56 13.95 -4.85 6.72
CA GLU A 56 15.16 -4.19 6.23
C GLU A 56 14.99 -3.80 4.74
N PRO A 57 15.63 -2.70 4.29
CA PRO A 57 15.71 -2.37 2.87
C PRO A 57 16.23 -3.55 2.03
N PHE A 58 15.49 -3.92 1.00
CA PHE A 58 15.86 -5.01 0.08
C PHE A 58 15.97 -4.51 -1.35
N ASN A 59 16.73 -5.20 -2.20
CA ASN A 59 16.96 -4.72 -3.56
C ASN A 59 15.64 -4.47 -4.32
N GLY A 60 15.52 -3.30 -4.93
CA GLY A 60 14.35 -2.90 -5.71
C GLY A 60 13.12 -2.45 -4.89
N TRP A 61 13.21 -2.33 -3.56
CA TRP A 61 12.07 -1.89 -2.73
C TRP A 61 11.50 -0.53 -3.19
N PHE A 62 12.36 0.41 -3.56
CA PHE A 62 11.96 1.71 -4.13
C PHE A 62 11.20 1.61 -5.45
N SER A 63 11.26 0.46 -6.14
CA SER A 63 10.60 0.19 -7.43
C SER A 63 9.33 -0.65 -7.31
N ALA A 64 8.84 -0.94 -6.09
CA ALA A 64 7.59 -1.67 -5.87
C ALA A 64 6.39 -1.04 -6.60
N HIS A 65 5.67 -1.78 -7.44
CA HIS A 65 4.48 -1.31 -8.15
C HIS A 65 3.20 -1.71 -7.43
N THR A 66 3.13 -2.98 -7.04
CA THR A 66 1.97 -3.57 -6.35
C THR A 66 2.46 -4.34 -5.13
N ILE A 67 1.74 -4.21 -4.02
CA ILE A 67 2.01 -4.93 -2.77
C ILE A 67 0.74 -5.69 -2.41
N SER A 68 0.82 -7.01 -2.38
CA SER A 68 -0.23 -7.89 -1.91
C SER A 68 0.13 -8.38 -0.52
N LEU A 69 -0.83 -8.43 0.39
CA LEU A 69 -0.64 -8.97 1.72
C LEU A 69 -1.79 -9.89 2.10
N THR A 70 -1.41 -10.97 2.76
CA THR A 70 -2.31 -11.93 3.41
C THR A 70 -1.96 -11.93 4.89
N GLY A 71 -2.80 -11.24 5.66
CA GLY A 71 -2.67 -11.07 7.09
C GLY A 71 -3.06 -12.31 7.87
N SER A 72 -2.32 -12.58 8.95
CA SER A 72 -2.56 -13.68 9.88
C SER A 72 -3.93 -13.65 10.56
N ARG A 73 -4.65 -12.52 10.54
CA ARG A 73 -6.00 -12.37 11.10
C ARG A 73 -7.11 -12.30 10.03
N GLY A 74 -6.81 -12.72 8.81
CA GLY A 74 -7.77 -12.74 7.69
C GLY A 74 -7.83 -11.43 6.89
N SER A 75 -6.82 -10.57 7.03
CA SER A 75 -6.69 -9.32 6.29
C SER A 75 -6.06 -9.56 4.91
N ASP A 76 -6.85 -9.70 3.85
CA ASP A 76 -6.34 -9.78 2.48
C ASP A 76 -6.47 -8.43 1.76
N PHE A 77 -5.32 -7.82 1.42
CA PHE A 77 -5.29 -6.53 0.73
C PHE A 77 -4.33 -6.55 -0.45
N VAL A 78 -4.73 -5.86 -1.52
CA VAL A 78 -3.86 -5.51 -2.65
C VAL A 78 -3.75 -4.00 -2.72
N PHE A 79 -2.52 -3.51 -2.77
CA PHE A 79 -2.18 -2.10 -2.82
C PHE A 79 -1.42 -1.77 -4.09
N GLU A 80 -1.76 -0.64 -4.70
CA GLU A 80 -0.93 -0.01 -5.73
C GLU A 80 -0.09 1.09 -5.10
N VAL A 81 1.21 1.12 -5.42
CA VAL A 81 2.14 2.15 -4.92
C VAL A 81 1.98 3.43 -5.74
N LYS A 82 1.56 4.52 -5.10
CA LYS A 82 1.27 5.82 -5.73
C LYS A 82 2.44 6.78 -5.55
N ARG A 83 3.30 6.86 -6.57
CA ARG A 83 4.50 7.73 -6.58
C ARG A 83 4.28 9.17 -7.07
N ASN A 84 3.03 9.56 -7.34
CA ASN A 84 2.73 10.85 -7.97
C ASN A 84 3.02 12.05 -7.05
N PHE A 85 2.88 11.87 -5.72
CA PHE A 85 3.02 12.94 -4.73
C PHE A 85 3.99 12.62 -3.60
N ASN A 86 4.24 11.33 -3.35
CA ASN A 86 5.12 10.84 -2.29
C ASN A 86 6.00 9.71 -2.86
N THR A 87 7.21 9.58 -2.33
CA THR A 87 8.07 8.43 -2.63
C THR A 87 8.09 7.47 -1.43
N PRO A 88 8.37 6.18 -1.63
CA PRO A 88 8.69 5.29 -0.52
C PRO A 88 9.81 5.88 0.35
N LEU A 89 9.78 5.62 1.65
CA LEU A 89 10.79 6.12 2.59
C LEU A 89 11.09 5.07 3.66
N GLN A 90 12.24 5.22 4.32
CA GLN A 90 12.60 4.43 5.48
C GLN A 90 12.56 5.32 6.72
N ASP A 91 11.93 4.83 7.79
CA ASP A 91 11.92 5.45 9.11
C ASP A 91 12.22 4.38 10.17
N GLY A 92 13.45 4.39 10.67
CA GLY A 92 13.97 3.31 11.52
C GLY A 92 13.91 1.94 10.83
N ASP A 93 13.23 1.00 11.47
CA ASP A 93 13.03 -0.38 10.99
C ASP A 93 11.85 -0.51 9.99
N TRP A 94 11.19 0.60 9.65
CA TRP A 94 9.99 0.58 8.82
C TRP A 94 10.27 1.12 7.43
N LEU A 95 9.85 0.35 6.42
CA LEU A 95 9.70 0.84 5.06
C LEU A 95 8.26 1.29 4.86
N TRP A 96 8.09 2.54 4.47
CA TRP A 96 6.80 3.19 4.26
C TRP A 96 6.56 3.40 2.77
N PHE A 97 5.42 2.92 2.30
CA PHE A 97 5.02 3.00 0.90
C PHE A 97 3.75 3.83 0.78
N PRO A 98 3.74 4.86 -0.09
CA PRO A 98 2.50 5.56 -0.41
C PRO A 98 1.64 4.64 -1.27
N VAL A 99 0.44 4.30 -0.80
CA VAL A 99 -0.39 3.28 -1.44
C VAL A 99 -1.86 3.68 -1.57
N SER A 100 -2.54 3.14 -2.56
CA SER A 100 -4.00 3.09 -2.61
C SER A 100 -4.47 1.64 -2.57
N ARG A 101 -5.44 1.33 -1.70
CA ARG A 101 -6.06 0.01 -1.66
C ARG A 101 -6.86 -0.21 -2.94
N GLN A 102 -6.58 -1.31 -3.64
CA GLN A 102 -7.39 -1.75 -4.75
C GLN A 102 -8.69 -2.34 -4.20
N ARG A 103 -9.84 -1.89 -4.72
CA ARG A 103 -11.09 -2.62 -4.54
C ARG A 103 -11.06 -3.79 -5.51
N ILE A 104 -10.93 -5.00 -4.98
CA ILE A 104 -11.20 -6.20 -5.77
C ILE A 104 -12.72 -6.33 -5.73
N GLU A 105 -13.40 -5.85 -6.77
CA GLU A 105 -14.82 -6.16 -6.93
C GLU A 105 -14.93 -7.67 -7.24
N PRO A 106 -15.74 -8.43 -6.50
CA PRO A 106 -16.02 -9.80 -6.90
C PRO A 106 -16.65 -9.76 -8.29
N TYR A 107 -16.07 -10.51 -9.23
CA TYR A 107 -16.66 -10.72 -10.54
C TYR A 107 -18.05 -11.34 -10.35
N HIS A 108 -19.09 -10.57 -10.61
CA HIS A 108 -20.45 -11.09 -10.73
C HIS A 108 -20.62 -11.58 -12.17
N ASP A 109 -20.69 -12.90 -12.34
CA ASP A 109 -21.19 -13.57 -13.54
C ASP A 109 -22.73 -13.45 -13.63
#